data_AF-A0A7Y2CHJ5-F1
#
_entry.id   AF-A0A7Y2CHJ5-F1
#
_cell.length_a   1.000
_cell.length_b   1.000
_cell.length_c   1.000
_cell.angle_alpha   90.00
_cell.angle_beta   90.00
_cell.angle_gamma   90.00
#
_symmetry.space_group_name_H-M   'P 1'
#
loop_
_entity.id
_entity.type
_entity.pdbx_description
1 polymer ?
#
loop_
_entity_poly.entity_id
_entity_poly.type
_entity_poly.pdbx_seq_one_letter_code
_entity_poly.pdbx_strand_id
1 'polypeptide(L)'
;MLNRFPRRTRSLLVAVALVATGCGVGETLPGSGMIDGMDLGMELGLDLRDLEVAPLQPDPVLLDRIAELSDYRGEGIRLYDAATTLGDDDVPLQIAVAKLPIGGILAVALDEAGVVRATGLWGAAVFDTNRNGGWETFCRQFQDRAQVLVTAETLGPADVDRYWADLAADPSPDAALTRTLYRHRRLMTANGQFVRATMRLTARGDAPPHDWFRRWKRNFQDVASLSGSLADVIGPLASEQHRILAEEAAVQLDAVLVAVRTREPRDVRQMVSGPFYRATCTACHVTPSDRLGGEEIHDGLRSRMQELGVRRDVMRVGFDLWGVPNEDRTSQTVANAFKAIFLVAGERPV
;
A
#
# COMPACT_ATOMS: atom_id res chain seq x y z
N MET A 1 -31.40 -32.54 -64.58
CA MET A 1 -30.59 -31.51 -63.89
C MET A 1 -31.57 -30.75 -62.99
N LEU A 2 -31.64 -31.05 -61.69
CA LEU A 2 -30.99 -30.30 -60.57
C LEU A 2 -31.38 -28.80 -60.63
N ASN A 3 -31.90 -28.09 -59.63
CA ASN A 3 -32.11 -28.31 -58.20
C ASN A 3 -32.98 -27.16 -57.65
N ARG A 4 -34.04 -27.49 -56.92
CA ARG A 4 -34.39 -27.00 -55.57
C ARG A 4 -33.93 -25.58 -55.15
N PHE A 5 -34.91 -24.70 -54.88
CA PHE A 5 -34.77 -23.57 -53.95
C PHE A 5 -34.39 -24.08 -52.55
N PRO A 6 -33.29 -23.63 -51.92
CA PRO A 6 -32.98 -23.98 -50.54
C PRO A 6 -33.65 -23.02 -49.56
N ARG A 7 -34.45 -23.60 -48.68
CA ARG A 7 -35.01 -23.07 -47.43
C ARG A 7 -33.91 -22.67 -46.40
N ARG A 8 -32.98 -21.77 -46.74
CA ARG A 8 -31.81 -21.46 -45.85
C ARG A 8 -31.66 -20.03 -45.35
N THR A 9 -32.61 -19.13 -45.60
CA THR A 9 -32.51 -17.73 -45.12
C THR A 9 -33.47 -17.36 -43.98
N ARG A 10 -34.29 -18.29 -43.48
CA ARG A 10 -35.10 -18.09 -42.26
C ARG A 10 -34.55 -18.78 -41.00
N SER A 11 -33.48 -19.58 -41.13
CA SER A 11 -32.84 -20.26 -39.99
C SER A 11 -31.62 -19.54 -39.42
N LEU A 12 -31.09 -18.51 -40.10
CA LEU A 12 -29.96 -17.73 -39.56
C LEU A 12 -30.40 -16.67 -38.54
N LEU A 13 -31.60 -16.09 -38.72
CA LEU A 13 -32.15 -15.09 -37.80
C LEU A 13 -32.76 -15.69 -36.52
N VAL A 14 -33.08 -16.98 -36.53
CA VAL A 14 -33.49 -17.71 -35.31
C VAL A 14 -32.27 -18.29 -34.57
N ALA A 15 -31.16 -18.58 -35.27
CA ALA A 15 -29.91 -18.98 -34.62
C ALA A 15 -29.19 -17.83 -33.90
N VAL A 16 -29.35 -16.57 -34.35
CA VAL A 16 -28.81 -15.40 -33.63
C VAL A 16 -29.69 -14.97 -32.45
N ALA A 17 -31.00 -15.26 -32.49
CA ALA A 17 -31.92 -14.96 -31.37
C ALA A 17 -31.90 -16.01 -30.24
N LEU A 18 -31.43 -17.24 -30.51
CA LEU A 18 -31.29 -18.30 -29.50
C LEU A 18 -29.91 -18.38 -28.82
N VAL A 19 -28.93 -17.59 -29.28
CA VAL A 19 -27.69 -17.34 -28.52
C VAL A 19 -27.87 -16.21 -27.49
N ALA A 20 -28.92 -15.39 -27.62
CA ALA A 20 -29.17 -14.24 -26.74
C ALA A 20 -30.14 -14.51 -25.56
N THR A 21 -30.65 -15.74 -25.41
CA THR A 21 -31.55 -16.12 -24.29
C THR A 21 -31.09 -17.35 -23.52
N GLY A 22 -29.85 -17.78 -23.76
CA GLY A 22 -29.20 -18.90 -23.08
C GLY A 22 -27.87 -18.51 -22.44
N CYS A 23 -27.79 -17.35 -21.77
CA CYS A 23 -26.74 -17.13 -20.76
C CYS A 23 -27.16 -17.86 -19.47
N GLY A 24 -27.36 -19.17 -19.60
CA GLY A 24 -27.21 -20.07 -18.46
C GLY A 24 -25.77 -19.98 -18.02
N VAL A 25 -25.59 -19.75 -16.72
CA VAL A 25 -24.48 -20.20 -15.88
C VAL A 25 -23.40 -20.88 -16.72
N GLY A 26 -22.50 -20.07 -17.28
CA GLY A 26 -21.29 -20.61 -17.88
C GLY A 26 -20.55 -21.28 -16.74
N GLU A 27 -20.30 -22.58 -16.87
CA GLU A 27 -19.43 -23.33 -15.99
C GLU A 27 -18.14 -22.53 -15.82
N THR A 28 -18.04 -21.86 -14.67
CA THR A 28 -16.85 -21.16 -14.22
C THR A 28 -15.79 -22.22 -14.02
N LEU A 29 -14.64 -22.05 -14.67
CA LEU A 29 -13.43 -22.72 -14.26
C LEU A 29 -13.32 -22.59 -12.72
N PRO A 30 -13.00 -23.65 -11.98
CA PRO A 30 -12.67 -23.52 -10.57
C PRO A 30 -11.41 -22.64 -10.50
N GLY A 31 -11.49 -21.46 -9.87
CA GLY A 31 -10.26 -20.71 -9.57
C GLY A 31 -10.29 -19.17 -9.63
N SER A 32 -11.30 -18.53 -10.21
CA SER A 32 -11.29 -17.07 -10.25
C SER A 32 -12.68 -16.46 -10.45
N GLY A 33 -13.29 -16.01 -9.36
CA GLY A 33 -14.52 -15.24 -9.47
C GLY A 33 -14.27 -13.94 -10.24
N MET A 34 -15.06 -13.71 -11.28
CA MET A 34 -15.05 -12.47 -12.04
C MET A 34 -15.80 -11.38 -11.27
N ILE A 35 -15.15 -10.25 -11.01
CA ILE A 35 -15.76 -9.07 -10.40
C ILE A 35 -15.66 -7.89 -11.37
N ASP A 36 -16.82 -7.36 -11.76
CA ASP A 36 -16.94 -6.24 -12.72
C ASP A 36 -16.10 -6.45 -14.00
N GLY A 37 -16.04 -7.69 -14.49
CA GLY A 37 -15.33 -8.05 -15.72
C GLY A 37 -13.83 -8.31 -15.58
N MET A 38 -13.31 -8.38 -14.35
CA MET A 38 -11.91 -8.76 -14.08
C MET A 38 -11.79 -10.00 -13.20
N ASP A 39 -10.76 -10.78 -13.48
CA ASP A 39 -10.40 -11.99 -12.73
C ASP A 39 -9.68 -11.59 -11.44
N LEU A 40 -10.36 -11.79 -10.30
CA LEU A 40 -9.86 -11.35 -9.01
C LEU A 40 -8.58 -12.08 -8.58
N GLY A 41 -8.45 -13.36 -8.91
CA GLY A 41 -7.28 -14.17 -8.55
C GLY A 41 -6.03 -13.68 -9.29
N MET A 42 -6.15 -13.48 -10.61
CA MET A 42 -5.07 -12.90 -11.41
C MET A 42 -4.66 -11.52 -10.90
N GLU A 43 -5.63 -10.68 -10.52
CA GLU A 43 -5.37 -9.31 -10.06
C GLU A 43 -4.69 -9.22 -8.71
N LEU A 44 -4.98 -10.18 -7.83
CA LEU A 44 -4.30 -10.30 -6.54
C LEU A 44 -3.00 -11.11 -6.63
N GLY A 45 -2.76 -11.78 -7.77
CA GLY A 45 -1.65 -12.73 -7.91
C GLY A 45 -1.80 -13.95 -7.00
N LEU A 46 -3.05 -14.37 -6.77
CA LEU A 46 -3.42 -15.47 -5.89
C LEU A 46 -4.18 -16.55 -6.67
N ASP A 47 -3.93 -17.80 -6.32
CA ASP A 47 -4.76 -18.92 -6.77
C ASP A 47 -5.97 -19.03 -5.84
N LEU A 48 -7.08 -18.38 -6.19
CA LEU A 48 -8.25 -18.27 -5.35
C LEU A 48 -9.20 -19.46 -5.56
N ARG A 49 -9.72 -20.03 -4.48
CA ARG A 49 -10.72 -21.10 -4.51
C ARG A 49 -11.90 -20.70 -3.65
N ASP A 50 -13.05 -21.32 -3.94
CA ASP A 50 -14.26 -21.21 -3.13
C ASP A 50 -14.69 -19.75 -2.87
N LEU A 51 -14.58 -18.89 -3.89
CA LEU A 51 -14.95 -17.48 -3.76
C LEU A 51 -16.46 -17.34 -3.61
N GLU A 52 -16.91 -16.95 -2.42
CA GLU A 52 -18.31 -16.75 -2.09
C GLU A 52 -18.55 -15.33 -1.57
N VAL A 53 -19.74 -14.78 -1.85
CA VAL A 53 -20.11 -13.47 -1.31
C VAL A 53 -20.33 -13.59 0.18
N ALA A 54 -19.55 -12.84 0.95
CA ALA A 54 -19.71 -12.73 2.39
C ALA A 54 -20.82 -11.73 2.72
N PRO A 55 -21.84 -12.10 3.52
CA PRO A 55 -22.84 -11.15 3.96
C PRO A 55 -22.18 -10.11 4.86
N LEU A 56 -22.35 -8.84 4.49
CA LEU A 56 -22.08 -7.71 5.37
C LEU A 56 -23.41 -7.30 6.00
N GLN A 57 -23.51 -7.37 7.33
CA GLN A 57 -24.57 -6.66 8.06
C GLN A 57 -23.96 -5.37 8.59
N PRO A 58 -24.09 -4.26 7.86
CA PRO A 58 -23.42 -3.04 8.26
C PRO A 58 -24.13 -2.44 9.47
N ASP A 59 -23.39 -2.30 10.59
CA ASP A 59 -23.78 -1.46 11.72
C ASP A 59 -23.95 -0.01 11.22
N PRO A 60 -25.05 0.70 11.54
CA PRO A 60 -25.19 2.12 11.25
C PRO A 60 -23.97 2.97 11.64
N VAL A 61 -23.31 2.67 12.76
CA VAL A 61 -22.11 3.39 13.22
C VAL A 61 -20.94 3.18 12.25
N LEU A 62 -20.76 1.94 11.75
CA LEU A 62 -19.76 1.61 10.74
C LEU A 62 -20.04 2.35 9.42
N LEU A 63 -21.30 2.41 8.99
CA LEU A 63 -21.69 3.13 7.77
C LEU A 63 -21.40 4.62 7.85
N ASP A 64 -21.75 5.25 8.97
CA ASP A 64 -21.48 6.66 9.21
C ASP A 64 -19.97 6.91 9.20
N ARG A 65 -19.17 6.04 9.85
CA ARG A 65 -17.71 6.19 9.86
C ARG A 65 -17.10 6.04 8.46
N ILE A 66 -17.56 5.09 7.65
CA ILE A 66 -17.09 4.91 6.26
C ILE A 66 -17.43 6.15 5.41
N ALA A 67 -18.63 6.70 5.60
CA ALA A 67 -19.09 7.92 4.92
C ALA A 67 -18.29 9.17 5.31
N GLU A 68 -17.69 9.22 6.51
CA GLU A 68 -16.79 10.29 6.91
C GLU A 68 -15.37 10.13 6.34
N LEU A 69 -14.89 8.88 6.19
CA LEU A 69 -13.55 8.61 5.66
C LEU A 69 -13.45 8.92 4.17
N SER A 70 -14.54 8.78 3.45
CA SER A 70 -14.53 8.81 2.00
C SER A 70 -15.89 9.28 1.49
N ASP A 71 -15.97 9.82 0.27
CA ASP A 71 -17.25 10.14 -0.40
C ASP A 71 -18.04 8.86 -0.78
N TYR A 72 -17.98 7.88 0.11
CA TYR A 72 -18.26 6.49 -0.08
C TYR A 72 -19.36 6.13 0.90
N ARG A 73 -20.54 5.82 0.38
CA ARG A 73 -21.56 5.18 1.20
C ARG A 73 -21.17 3.71 1.28
N GLY A 74 -21.13 3.11 2.47
CA GLY A 74 -20.59 1.76 2.72
C GLY A 74 -21.11 0.65 1.79
N GLU A 75 -22.20 0.87 1.07
CA GLU A 75 -22.72 0.03 -0.02
C GLU A 75 -21.73 -0.23 -1.18
N GLY A 76 -20.66 0.54 -1.32
CA GLY A 76 -19.66 0.31 -2.38
C GLY A 76 -18.57 -0.72 -2.04
N ILE A 77 -18.49 -1.17 -0.77
CA ILE A 77 -17.53 -2.21 -0.35
C ILE A 77 -18.26 -3.56 -0.33
N ARG A 78 -17.69 -4.55 -1.02
CA ARG A 78 -18.17 -5.93 -1.02
C ARG A 78 -17.14 -6.84 -0.37
N LEU A 79 -17.62 -7.77 0.44
CA LEU A 79 -16.78 -8.80 1.04
C LEU A 79 -17.01 -10.14 0.34
N TYR A 80 -15.93 -10.90 0.28
CA TYR A 80 -15.93 -12.27 -0.21
C TYR A 80 -15.12 -13.13 0.74
N ASP A 81 -15.57 -14.36 0.95
CA ASP A 81 -14.78 -15.40 1.58
C ASP A 81 -14.14 -16.23 0.46
N ALA A 82 -12.88 -16.63 0.63
CA ALA A 82 -12.11 -17.41 -0.32
C ALA A 82 -11.07 -18.27 0.40
N ALA A 83 -10.42 -19.17 -0.32
CA ALA A 83 -9.20 -19.82 0.10
C ALA A 83 -8.10 -19.59 -0.94
N THR A 84 -6.84 -19.61 -0.51
CA THR A 84 -5.69 -19.68 -1.42
C THR A 84 -4.64 -20.63 -0.85
N THR A 85 -3.62 -20.94 -1.63
CA THR A 85 -2.46 -21.72 -1.14
C THR A 85 -1.26 -20.79 -1.05
N LEU A 86 -0.69 -20.66 0.16
CA LEU A 86 0.54 -19.90 0.41
C LEU A 86 1.63 -20.86 0.89
N GLY A 87 2.55 -21.21 0.00
CA GLY A 87 3.52 -22.28 0.27
C GLY A 87 2.83 -23.64 0.24
N ASP A 88 2.88 -24.37 1.35
CA ASP A 88 2.24 -25.68 1.49
C ASP A 88 0.90 -25.62 2.26
N ASP A 89 0.52 -24.44 2.76
CA ASP A 89 -0.66 -24.25 3.60
C ASP A 89 -1.83 -23.67 2.80
N ASP A 90 -3.02 -24.23 3.04
CA ASP A 90 -4.27 -23.65 2.60
C ASP A 90 -4.69 -22.56 3.60
N VAL A 91 -4.81 -21.33 3.08
CA VAL A 91 -5.06 -20.14 3.88
C VAL A 91 -6.45 -19.60 3.54
N PRO A 92 -7.38 -19.57 4.50
CA PRO A 92 -8.65 -18.87 4.34
C PRO A 92 -8.41 -17.36 4.26
N LEU A 93 -9.11 -16.72 3.35
CA LEU A 93 -8.99 -15.30 3.05
C LEU A 93 -10.36 -14.64 3.09
N GLN A 94 -10.39 -13.44 3.66
CA GLN A 94 -11.42 -12.46 3.39
C GLN A 94 -10.92 -11.48 2.32
N ILE A 95 -11.70 -11.29 1.27
CA ILE A 95 -11.38 -10.34 0.20
C ILE A 95 -12.39 -9.20 0.22
N ALA A 96 -11.91 -7.99 0.48
CA ALA A 96 -12.71 -6.78 0.42
C ALA A 96 -12.45 -6.05 -0.90
N VAL A 97 -13.53 -5.66 -1.60
CA VAL A 97 -13.48 -4.99 -2.89
C VAL A 97 -14.25 -3.67 -2.82
N ALA A 98 -13.60 -2.56 -3.16
CA ALA A 98 -14.15 -1.21 -3.14
C ALA A 98 -13.99 -0.51 -4.49
N LYS A 99 -15.09 -0.02 -5.08
CA LYS A 99 -15.14 0.87 -6.26
C LYS A 99 -14.78 2.32 -5.96
N LEU A 100 -13.61 2.82 -6.32
CA LEU A 100 -13.15 4.13 -5.87
C LEU A 100 -13.95 5.32 -6.48
N PRO A 101 -14.11 6.45 -5.75
CA PRO A 101 -14.84 7.63 -6.26
C PRO A 101 -14.22 8.25 -7.52
N ILE A 102 -12.91 8.05 -7.68
CA ILE A 102 -12.11 8.49 -8.83
C ILE A 102 -12.19 7.52 -10.02
N GLY A 103 -13.08 6.52 -9.94
CA GLY A 103 -13.11 5.38 -10.85
C GLY A 103 -12.11 4.30 -10.44
N GLY A 104 -12.31 3.09 -10.95
CA GLY A 104 -11.48 1.93 -10.65
C GLY A 104 -11.89 1.18 -9.39
N ILE A 105 -11.15 0.12 -9.09
CA ILE A 105 -11.46 -0.86 -8.04
C ILE A 105 -10.19 -1.13 -7.25
N LEU A 106 -10.32 -1.11 -5.92
CA LEU A 106 -9.35 -1.60 -4.96
C LEU A 106 -9.82 -2.95 -4.42
N ALA A 107 -8.96 -3.95 -4.44
CA ALA A 107 -9.17 -5.22 -3.73
C ALA A 107 -8.07 -5.45 -2.69
N VAL A 108 -8.45 -5.97 -1.54
CA VAL A 108 -7.56 -6.30 -0.42
C VAL A 108 -7.92 -7.68 0.08
N ALA A 109 -6.96 -8.60 0.07
CA ALA A 109 -7.10 -9.92 0.67
C ALA A 109 -6.44 -9.92 2.05
N LEU A 110 -7.21 -10.30 3.07
CA LEU A 110 -6.79 -10.42 4.46
C LEU A 110 -6.92 -11.88 4.89
N ASP A 111 -6.01 -12.36 5.72
CA ASP A 111 -6.20 -13.64 6.42
C ASP A 111 -7.02 -13.46 7.72
N GLU A 112 -7.25 -14.56 8.44
CA GLU A 112 -7.98 -14.57 9.73
C GLU A 112 -7.35 -13.68 10.81
N ALA A 113 -6.03 -13.46 10.76
CA ALA A 113 -5.33 -12.57 11.67
C ALA A 113 -5.43 -11.08 11.25
N GLY A 114 -6.16 -10.79 10.16
CA GLY A 114 -6.27 -9.45 9.60
C GLY A 114 -5.01 -8.96 8.89
N VAL A 115 -4.10 -9.87 8.54
CA VAL A 115 -2.88 -9.57 7.81
C VAL A 115 -3.19 -9.46 6.32
N VAL A 116 -2.81 -8.34 5.72
CA VAL A 116 -3.00 -8.12 4.28
C VAL A 116 -2.05 -9.01 3.48
N ARG A 117 -2.58 -9.99 2.77
CA ARG A 117 -1.80 -10.93 1.95
C ARG A 117 -1.61 -10.45 0.52
N ALA A 118 -2.63 -9.81 -0.04
CA ALA A 118 -2.55 -9.25 -1.39
C ALA A 118 -3.38 -7.98 -1.51
N THR A 119 -3.02 -7.17 -2.50
CA THR A 119 -3.73 -5.93 -2.83
C THR A 119 -3.70 -5.74 -4.33
N GLY A 120 -4.83 -5.36 -4.93
CA GLY A 120 -4.93 -5.04 -6.35
C GLY A 120 -5.64 -3.71 -6.57
N LEU A 121 -5.21 -2.96 -7.58
CA LEU A 121 -5.79 -1.67 -7.95
C LEU A 121 -5.85 -1.56 -9.48
N TRP A 122 -7.04 -1.26 -10.02
CA TRP A 122 -7.26 -1.32 -11.47
C TRP A 122 -8.48 -0.53 -11.95
N GLY A 123 -8.69 -0.48 -13.26
CA GLY A 123 -9.96 -0.03 -13.86
C GLY A 123 -10.13 1.49 -13.91
N ALA A 124 -9.03 2.24 -13.75
CA ALA A 124 -8.98 3.68 -14.01
C ALA A 124 -7.64 4.03 -14.65
N ALA A 125 -7.67 4.97 -15.62
CA ALA A 125 -6.48 5.36 -16.37
C ALA A 125 -5.31 5.79 -15.48
N VAL A 126 -5.57 6.49 -14.37
CA VAL A 126 -4.53 6.91 -13.41
C VAL A 126 -3.83 5.72 -12.74
N PHE A 127 -4.56 4.63 -12.49
CA PHE A 127 -3.98 3.40 -11.94
C PHE A 127 -3.28 2.62 -13.04
N ASP A 128 -3.91 2.46 -14.20
CA ASP A 128 -3.40 1.60 -15.27
C ASP A 128 -2.10 2.15 -15.90
N THR A 129 -1.99 3.48 -16.03
CA THR A 129 -0.80 4.16 -16.61
C THR A 129 0.46 4.04 -15.75
N ASN A 130 0.32 3.87 -14.43
CA ASN A 130 1.44 3.71 -13.50
C ASN A 130 1.24 2.51 -12.58
N ARG A 131 0.53 1.49 -13.08
CA ARG A 131 0.03 0.36 -12.29
C ARG A 131 1.15 -0.35 -11.57
N ASN A 132 2.21 -0.60 -12.32
CA ASN A 132 3.35 -1.38 -11.92
C ASN A 132 4.52 -0.54 -11.36
N GLY A 133 4.33 0.76 -11.23
CA GLY A 133 5.34 1.68 -10.72
C GLY A 133 4.89 2.20 -9.36
N GLY A 134 4.26 3.37 -9.38
CA GLY A 134 3.80 4.07 -8.19
C GLY A 134 2.70 3.33 -7.43
N TRP A 135 1.67 2.85 -8.13
CA TRP A 135 0.45 2.33 -7.47
C TRP A 135 0.63 0.95 -6.84
N GLU A 136 1.30 0.01 -7.51
CA GLU A 136 1.69 -1.27 -6.89
C GLU A 136 2.60 -1.04 -5.68
N THR A 137 3.49 -0.04 -5.74
CA THR A 137 4.39 0.32 -4.63
C THR A 137 3.61 0.96 -3.47
N PHE A 138 2.59 1.77 -3.79
CA PHE A 138 1.66 2.33 -2.81
C PHE A 138 0.90 1.22 -2.08
N CYS A 139 0.24 0.31 -2.80
CA CYS A 139 -0.59 -0.73 -2.18
C CYS A 139 0.24 -1.71 -1.34
N ARG A 140 1.45 -2.04 -1.79
CA ARG A 140 2.38 -2.90 -1.06
C ARG A 140 2.83 -2.35 0.30
N GLN A 141 2.64 -1.06 0.59
CA GLN A 141 2.94 -0.53 1.94
C GLN A 141 2.02 -1.12 3.03
N PHE A 142 0.91 -1.73 2.63
CA PHE A 142 -0.06 -2.38 3.51
C PHE A 142 0.12 -3.91 3.61
N GLN A 143 0.79 -4.54 2.64
CA GLN A 143 1.01 -6.00 2.61
C GLN A 143 1.88 -6.48 3.78
N ASP A 144 1.65 -7.72 4.20
CA ASP A 144 2.30 -8.43 5.31
C ASP A 144 2.18 -7.70 6.66
N ARG A 145 1.14 -6.88 6.81
CA ARG A 145 0.83 -6.16 8.04
C ARG A 145 -0.59 -6.48 8.47
N ALA A 146 -0.77 -6.75 9.76
CA ALA A 146 -2.09 -6.72 10.38
C ALA A 146 -2.60 -5.27 10.34
N GLN A 147 -3.77 -5.04 9.74
CA GLN A 147 -4.31 -3.69 9.51
C GLN A 147 -5.78 -3.54 9.89
N VAL A 148 -6.38 -4.52 10.55
CA VAL A 148 -7.76 -4.44 11.01
C VAL A 148 -7.95 -3.29 12.02
N LEU A 149 -9.05 -2.54 11.88
CA LEU A 149 -9.36 -1.36 12.69
C LEU A 149 -10.72 -1.52 13.38
N VAL A 150 -10.83 -1.00 14.61
CA VAL A 150 -12.08 -0.96 15.38
C VAL A 150 -12.76 0.37 15.19
N THR A 151 -14.07 0.36 14.90
CA THR A 151 -14.82 1.58 14.56
C THR A 151 -14.78 2.64 15.67
N ALA A 152 -14.95 2.24 16.93
CA ALA A 152 -14.98 3.15 18.07
C ALA A 152 -13.65 3.88 18.33
N GLU A 153 -12.53 3.30 17.92
CA GLU A 153 -11.21 3.86 18.17
C GLU A 153 -10.69 4.66 17.00
N THR A 154 -11.04 4.30 15.76
CA THR A 154 -10.44 4.82 14.53
C THR A 154 -10.76 6.29 14.29
N LEU A 155 -9.78 7.17 14.06
CA LEU A 155 -9.97 8.61 13.77
C LEU A 155 -10.57 8.88 12.37
N GLY A 156 -11.42 9.89 12.23
CA GLY A 156 -11.87 10.40 10.93
C GLY A 156 -10.88 11.43 10.40
N PRO A 157 -11.03 11.94 9.17
CA PRO A 157 -10.11 12.93 8.61
C PRO A 157 -10.03 14.20 9.45
N ALA A 158 -11.17 14.70 9.92
CA ALA A 158 -11.23 15.89 10.80
C ALA A 158 -10.59 15.63 12.17
N ASP A 159 -10.74 14.42 12.72
CA ASP A 159 -10.14 14.05 14.00
C ASP A 159 -8.62 13.87 13.89
N VAL A 160 -8.13 13.40 12.74
CA VAL A 160 -6.70 13.36 12.43
C VAL A 160 -6.13 14.78 12.41
N ASP A 161 -6.78 15.72 11.71
CA ASP A 161 -6.30 17.11 11.65
C ASP A 161 -6.29 17.77 13.04
N ARG A 162 -7.30 17.48 13.88
CA ARG A 162 -7.36 17.93 15.27
C ARG A 162 -6.26 17.33 16.13
N TYR A 163 -6.08 16.01 16.07
CA TYR A 163 -4.99 15.30 16.75
C TYR A 163 -3.62 15.92 16.42
N TRP A 164 -3.42 16.29 15.15
CA TRP A 164 -2.20 16.99 14.72
C TRP A 164 -2.07 18.39 15.29
N ALA A 165 -3.16 19.17 15.29
CA ALA A 165 -3.16 20.51 15.85
C ALA A 165 -2.85 20.46 17.36
N ASP A 166 -3.47 19.54 18.08
CA ASP A 166 -3.28 19.34 19.52
C ASP A 166 -1.82 18.92 19.81
N LEU A 167 -1.31 17.93 19.09
CA LEU A 167 0.07 17.47 19.22
C LEU A 167 1.10 18.54 18.82
N ALA A 168 0.74 19.43 17.89
CA ALA A 168 1.60 20.53 17.50
C ALA A 168 1.64 21.66 18.55
N ALA A 169 0.51 21.89 19.21
CA ALA A 169 0.34 22.89 20.25
C ALA A 169 0.90 22.46 21.60
N ASP A 170 1.00 21.15 21.87
CA ASP A 170 1.59 20.62 23.10
C ASP A 170 3.13 20.85 23.13
N PRO A 171 3.64 21.64 24.10
CA PRO A 171 5.07 21.90 24.24
C PRO A 171 5.82 20.77 24.98
N SER A 172 5.14 19.71 25.43
CA SER A 172 5.76 18.63 26.20
C SER A 172 6.87 17.92 25.40
N PRO A 173 7.92 17.42 26.09
CA PRO A 173 8.96 16.62 25.44
C PRO A 173 8.40 15.38 24.74
N ASP A 174 7.36 14.75 25.32
CA ASP A 174 6.71 13.58 24.74
C ASP A 174 5.94 13.91 23.45
N ALA A 175 5.28 15.07 23.37
CA ALA A 175 4.66 15.54 22.14
C ALA A 175 5.70 15.86 21.05
N ALA A 176 6.81 16.50 21.42
CA ALA A 176 7.93 16.77 20.52
C ALA A 176 8.55 15.46 19.98
N LEU A 177 8.77 14.48 20.86
CA LEU A 177 9.28 13.17 20.48
C LEU A 177 8.29 12.41 19.60
N THR A 178 7.00 12.43 19.93
CA THR A 178 5.94 11.80 19.11
C THR A 178 5.94 12.35 17.69
N ARG A 179 5.99 13.68 17.53
CA ARG A 179 6.11 14.33 16.19
C ARG A 179 7.37 13.88 15.46
N THR A 180 8.49 13.76 16.17
CA THR A 180 9.77 13.29 15.62
C THR A 180 9.67 11.85 15.14
N LEU A 181 9.08 10.95 15.93
CA LEU A 181 8.90 9.54 15.60
C LEU A 181 8.00 9.35 14.37
N TYR A 182 6.89 10.09 14.29
CA TYR A 182 6.06 10.06 13.08
C TYR A 182 6.83 10.55 11.85
N ARG A 183 7.55 11.68 11.97
CA ARG A 183 8.32 12.22 10.85
C ARG A 183 9.42 11.26 10.42
N HIS A 184 10.11 10.61 11.35
CA HIS A 184 11.12 9.60 11.06
C HIS A 184 10.52 8.39 10.36
N ARG A 185 9.45 7.78 10.91
CA ARG A 185 8.73 6.64 10.31
C ARG A 185 8.27 6.95 8.90
N ARG A 186 7.74 8.15 8.66
CA ARG A 186 7.34 8.63 7.34
C ARG A 186 8.50 8.63 6.36
N LEU A 187 9.62 9.24 6.76
CA LEU A 187 10.79 9.39 5.90
C LEU A 187 11.41 8.02 5.58
N MET A 188 11.50 7.13 6.57
CA MET A 188 11.97 5.76 6.37
C MET A 188 11.07 4.97 5.42
N THR A 189 9.74 5.08 5.60
CA THR A 189 8.77 4.47 4.68
C THR A 189 8.97 4.98 3.26
N ALA A 190 9.05 6.30 3.09
CA ALA A 190 9.25 6.92 1.78
C ALA A 190 10.58 6.50 1.13
N ASN A 191 11.68 6.43 1.89
CA ASN A 191 12.98 6.01 1.39
C ASN A 191 12.94 4.55 0.90
N GLY A 192 12.31 3.65 1.66
CA GLY A 192 12.10 2.27 1.24
C GLY A 192 11.25 2.16 -0.04
N GLN A 193 10.22 3.02 -0.18
CA GLN A 193 9.42 3.05 -1.40
C GLN A 193 10.18 3.58 -2.61
N PHE A 194 11.05 4.58 -2.46
CA PHE A 194 11.91 5.04 -3.55
C PHE A 194 12.83 3.94 -4.06
N VAL A 195 13.49 3.18 -3.17
CA VAL A 195 14.30 2.02 -3.57
C VAL A 195 13.46 1.05 -4.41
N ARG A 196 12.30 0.65 -3.91
CA ARG A 196 11.42 -0.31 -4.57
C ARG A 196 10.94 0.17 -5.94
N ALA A 197 10.45 1.40 -6.01
CA ALA A 197 9.97 1.98 -7.26
C ALA A 197 11.11 2.10 -8.29
N THR A 198 12.30 2.52 -7.88
CA THR A 198 13.49 2.54 -8.75
C THR A 198 13.85 1.15 -9.24
N MET A 199 13.87 0.13 -8.38
CA MET A 199 14.14 -1.25 -8.79
C MET A 199 13.10 -1.77 -9.77
N ARG A 200 11.81 -1.45 -9.59
CA ARG A 200 10.76 -1.92 -10.50
C ARG A 200 10.86 -1.28 -11.88
N LEU A 201 10.95 0.05 -11.95
CA LEU A 201 11.05 0.77 -13.22
C LEU A 201 12.29 0.32 -14.01
N THR A 202 13.45 0.30 -13.34
CA THR A 202 14.70 -0.08 -14.02
C THR A 202 14.76 -1.55 -14.44
N ALA A 203 14.02 -2.46 -13.78
CA ALA A 203 13.92 -3.86 -14.23
C ALA A 203 13.28 -3.99 -15.62
N ARG A 204 12.43 -3.02 -15.98
CA ARG A 204 11.64 -2.99 -17.21
C ARG A 204 12.31 -2.17 -18.32
N GLY A 205 13.45 -1.56 -18.02
CA GLY A 205 14.12 -0.62 -18.92
C GLY A 205 13.54 0.79 -18.86
N ASP A 206 12.70 1.11 -17.87
CA ASP A 206 12.18 2.47 -17.69
C ASP A 206 13.13 3.31 -16.84
N ALA A 207 13.32 4.57 -17.24
CA ALA A 207 14.08 5.54 -16.46
C ALA A 207 13.20 6.10 -15.32
N PRO A 208 13.61 5.98 -14.05
CA PRO A 208 12.86 6.61 -12.97
C PRO A 208 12.93 8.15 -13.06
N PRO A 209 11.87 8.87 -12.66
CA PRO A 209 11.86 10.33 -12.73
C PRO A 209 13.00 10.97 -11.92
N HIS A 210 13.67 11.97 -12.50
CA HIS A 210 14.82 12.62 -11.88
C HIS A 210 14.46 13.36 -10.57
N ASP A 211 13.27 13.94 -10.50
CA ASP A 211 12.76 14.65 -9.31
C ASP A 211 12.56 13.72 -8.10
N TRP A 212 12.32 12.42 -8.31
CA TRP A 212 12.22 11.44 -7.23
C TRP A 212 13.52 11.36 -6.43
N PHE A 213 14.66 11.27 -7.11
CA PHE A 213 15.96 11.19 -6.45
C PHE A 213 16.30 12.47 -5.68
N ARG A 214 15.82 13.65 -6.14
CA ARG A 214 15.95 14.90 -5.37
C ARG A 214 15.12 14.87 -4.10
N ARG A 215 13.87 14.36 -4.18
CA ARG A 215 13.01 14.17 -3.01
C ARG A 215 13.60 13.15 -2.05
N TRP A 216 14.14 12.06 -2.57
CA TRP A 216 14.80 11.02 -1.79
C TRP A 216 16.05 11.54 -1.07
N LYS A 217 16.89 12.33 -1.74
CA LYS A 217 18.03 13.00 -1.09
C LYS A 217 17.60 13.89 0.06
N ARG A 218 16.60 14.75 -0.16
CA ARG A 218 16.04 15.62 0.89
C ARG A 218 15.49 14.81 2.06
N ASN A 219 14.86 13.67 1.81
CA ASN A 219 14.38 12.82 2.89
C ASN A 219 15.53 12.35 3.80
N PHE A 220 16.68 11.95 3.24
CA PHE A 220 17.83 11.56 4.07
C PHE A 220 18.44 12.73 4.84
N GLN A 221 18.47 13.92 4.26
CA GLN A 221 18.89 15.14 4.96
C GLN A 221 17.96 15.44 6.15
N ASP A 222 16.64 15.28 5.95
CA ASP A 222 15.67 15.39 7.02
C ASP A 222 15.89 14.32 8.10
N VAL A 223 16.17 13.07 7.72
CA VAL A 223 16.47 11.98 8.67
C VAL A 223 17.69 12.30 9.51
N ALA A 224 18.77 12.81 8.90
CA ALA A 224 19.95 13.27 9.61
C ALA A 224 19.58 14.35 10.65
N SER A 225 18.77 15.35 10.26
CA SER A 225 18.34 16.42 11.16
C SER A 225 17.52 15.95 12.36
N LEU A 226 16.80 14.82 12.24
CA LEU A 226 16.00 14.24 13.33
C LEU A 226 16.81 13.37 14.28
N SER A 227 18.01 12.95 13.87
CA SER A 227 18.76 11.91 14.57
C SER A 227 19.07 12.30 16.01
N GLY A 228 19.49 13.55 16.25
CA GLY A 228 19.79 14.03 17.60
C GLY A 228 18.59 13.96 18.56
N SER A 229 17.37 14.18 18.07
CA SER A 229 16.14 14.06 18.85
C SER A 229 15.76 12.62 19.20
N LEU A 230 16.45 11.63 18.64
CA LEU A 230 16.26 10.21 18.94
C LEU A 230 17.26 9.68 19.99
N ALA A 231 18.21 10.51 20.45
CA ALA A 231 19.25 10.08 21.39
C ALA A 231 18.68 9.50 22.69
N ASP A 232 17.55 10.01 23.18
CA ASP A 232 16.88 9.51 24.38
C ASP A 232 16.15 8.17 24.17
N VAL A 233 16.00 7.74 22.91
CA VAL A 233 15.31 6.50 22.54
C VAL A 233 16.30 5.39 22.19
N ILE A 234 17.29 5.70 21.35
CA ILE A 234 18.25 4.71 20.82
C ILE A 234 19.66 4.88 21.39
N GLY A 235 19.88 5.85 22.28
CA GLY A 235 21.17 6.19 22.85
C GLY A 235 21.97 7.19 22.00
N PRO A 236 22.85 7.99 22.62
CA PRO A 236 23.59 9.07 21.95
C PRO A 236 24.55 8.57 20.87
N LEU A 237 25.21 7.42 21.09
CA LEU A 237 26.13 6.84 20.11
C LEU A 237 25.39 6.31 18.87
N ALA A 238 24.27 5.61 19.06
CA ALA A 238 23.47 5.11 17.94
C ALA A 238 22.79 6.26 17.17
N SER A 239 22.34 7.30 17.87
CA SER A 239 21.81 8.53 17.28
C SER A 239 22.83 9.22 16.36
N GLU A 240 24.08 9.37 16.81
CA GLU A 240 25.15 9.95 16.01
C GLU A 240 25.50 9.08 14.80
N GLN A 241 25.61 7.76 14.98
CA GLN A 241 25.83 6.84 13.87
C GLN A 241 24.70 6.89 12.84
N HIS A 242 23.44 6.95 13.31
CA HIS A 242 22.27 7.09 12.46
C HIS A 242 22.31 8.41 11.65
N ARG A 243 22.77 9.52 12.26
CA ARG A 243 22.98 10.80 11.58
C ARG A 243 24.00 10.68 10.45
N ILE A 244 25.18 10.13 10.75
CA ILE A 244 26.28 9.95 9.79
C ILE A 244 25.82 9.13 8.59
N LEU A 245 25.16 7.99 8.83
CA LEU A 245 24.68 7.11 7.77
C LEU A 245 23.60 7.78 6.90
N ALA A 246 22.72 8.59 7.50
CA ALA A 246 21.74 9.36 6.74
C ALA A 246 22.39 10.44 5.86
N GLU A 247 23.41 11.13 6.37
CA GLU A 247 24.18 12.12 5.59
C GLU A 247 24.94 11.46 4.43
N GLU A 248 25.61 10.34 4.69
CA GLU A 248 26.28 9.55 3.66
C GLU A 248 25.30 9.10 2.58
N ALA A 249 24.09 8.66 2.96
CA ALA A 249 23.06 8.29 2.00
C ALA A 249 22.63 9.46 1.10
N ALA A 250 22.49 10.66 1.67
CA ALA A 250 22.20 11.86 0.89
C ALA A 250 23.32 12.20 -0.10
N VAL A 251 24.59 12.01 0.28
CA VAL A 251 25.76 12.23 -0.60
C VAL A 251 25.82 11.18 -1.71
N GLN A 252 25.61 9.90 -1.39
CA GLN A 252 25.61 8.82 -2.39
C GLN A 252 24.53 9.03 -3.47
N LEU A 253 23.41 9.65 -3.12
CA LEU A 253 22.36 10.00 -4.08
C LEU A 253 22.78 11.08 -5.08
N ASP A 254 23.83 11.87 -4.84
CA ASP A 254 24.35 12.82 -5.84
C ASP A 254 24.91 12.09 -7.07
N ALA A 255 25.62 10.98 -6.87
CA ALA A 255 26.10 10.16 -7.97
C ALA A 255 24.94 9.53 -8.76
N VAL A 256 23.88 9.10 -8.07
CA VAL A 256 22.68 8.53 -8.71
C VAL A 256 21.90 9.60 -9.48
N LEU A 257 21.80 10.82 -8.96
CA LEU A 257 21.18 11.97 -9.63
C LEU A 257 21.86 12.33 -10.95
N VAL A 258 23.19 12.24 -11.01
CA VAL A 258 23.93 12.42 -12.26
C VAL A 258 23.66 11.24 -13.21
N ALA A 259 23.70 10.02 -12.69
CA ALA A 259 23.52 8.80 -13.49
C ALA A 259 22.14 8.72 -14.15
N VAL A 260 21.05 9.05 -13.45
CA VAL A 260 19.69 8.92 -14.00
C VAL A 260 19.44 9.82 -15.23
N ARG A 261 20.25 10.86 -15.44
CA ARG A 261 20.16 11.71 -16.64
C ARG A 261 21.02 11.24 -17.81
N THR A 262 22.05 10.45 -17.51
CA THR A 262 23.18 10.24 -18.42
C THR A 262 23.45 8.77 -18.73
N ARG A 263 22.79 7.85 -18.03
CA ARG A 263 23.04 6.41 -18.11
C ARG A 263 21.77 5.62 -18.38
N GLU A 264 21.98 4.40 -18.82
CA GLU A 264 20.92 3.42 -19.02
C GLU A 264 20.27 3.04 -17.68
N PRO A 265 18.96 2.73 -17.65
CA PRO A 265 18.25 2.31 -16.44
C PRO A 265 18.91 1.16 -15.67
N ARG A 266 19.56 0.23 -16.37
CA ARG A 266 20.32 -0.88 -15.75
C ARG A 266 21.49 -0.39 -14.88
N ASP A 267 22.13 0.71 -15.26
CA ASP A 267 23.28 1.25 -14.52
C ASP A 267 22.78 1.97 -13.26
N VAL A 268 21.67 2.71 -13.38
CA VAL A 268 20.96 3.29 -12.21
C VAL A 268 20.54 2.19 -11.24
N ARG A 269 20.02 1.07 -11.76
CA ARG A 269 19.68 -0.10 -10.95
C ARG A 269 20.88 -0.61 -10.17
N GLN A 270 22.01 -0.86 -10.84
CA GLN A 270 23.22 -1.37 -10.20
C GLN A 270 23.79 -0.42 -9.15
N MET A 271 23.74 0.88 -9.41
CA MET A 271 24.17 1.89 -8.44
C MET A 271 23.30 1.87 -7.18
N VAL A 272 21.98 1.78 -7.34
CA VAL A 272 21.03 1.75 -6.23
C VAL A 272 21.08 0.42 -5.48
N SER A 273 21.06 -0.73 -6.15
CA SER A 273 21.03 -2.05 -5.51
C SER A 273 22.38 -2.53 -4.98
N GLY A 274 23.49 -1.94 -5.42
CA GLY A 274 24.84 -2.32 -5.03
C GLY A 274 25.48 -1.30 -4.10
N PRO A 275 26.29 -0.35 -4.63
CA PRO A 275 27.04 0.60 -3.80
C PRO A 275 26.17 1.40 -2.84
N PHE A 276 25.08 1.99 -3.32
CA PHE A 276 24.17 2.76 -2.47
C PHE A 276 23.55 1.88 -1.39
N TYR A 277 22.92 0.76 -1.76
CA TYR A 277 22.24 -0.12 -0.80
C TYR A 277 23.18 -0.61 0.31
N ARG A 278 24.40 -1.04 -0.05
CA ARG A 278 25.39 -1.51 0.93
C ARG A 278 25.86 -0.39 1.87
N ALA A 279 26.20 0.77 1.30
CA ALA A 279 26.72 1.90 2.08
C ALA A 279 25.67 2.55 2.97
N THR A 280 24.37 2.34 2.71
CA THR A 280 23.28 3.08 3.37
C THR A 280 22.33 2.14 4.10
N CYS A 281 21.50 1.40 3.35
CA CYS A 281 20.47 0.53 3.90
C CYS A 281 21.09 -0.63 4.69
N THR A 282 22.05 -1.37 4.12
CA THR A 282 22.71 -2.46 4.85
C THR A 282 23.46 -1.91 6.06
N ALA A 283 24.23 -0.83 5.90
CA ALA A 283 24.94 -0.22 7.02
C ALA A 283 24.00 0.18 8.17
N CYS A 284 22.87 0.84 7.88
CA CYS A 284 21.92 1.29 8.89
C CYS A 284 21.13 0.14 9.54
N HIS A 285 20.78 -0.91 8.79
CA HIS A 285 19.99 -2.05 9.30
C HIS A 285 20.82 -3.18 9.90
N VAL A 286 22.13 -3.26 9.59
CA VAL A 286 23.03 -4.32 10.10
C VAL A 286 24.00 -3.78 11.15
N THR A 287 24.01 -2.47 11.44
CA THR A 287 24.76 -1.93 12.57
C THR A 287 24.15 -2.51 13.86
N PRO A 288 24.86 -3.43 14.55
CA PRO A 288 24.33 -4.05 15.75
C PRO A 288 24.38 -3.01 16.86
N SER A 289 23.22 -2.54 17.31
CA SER A 289 23.10 -1.57 18.41
C SER A 289 23.67 -2.13 19.72
N ASP A 290 23.68 -3.45 19.87
CA ASP A 290 24.28 -4.23 20.94
C ASP A 290 25.80 -4.03 21.03
N ARG A 291 26.49 -3.77 19.90
CA ARG A 291 27.92 -3.36 19.91
C ARG A 291 28.13 -1.91 20.37
N LEU A 292 27.06 -1.12 20.41
CA LEU A 292 27.02 0.26 20.87
C LEU A 292 26.29 0.40 22.23
N GLY A 293 25.92 -0.71 22.86
CA GLY A 293 25.30 -0.76 24.19
C GLY A 293 23.80 -0.45 24.24
N GLY A 294 23.04 -0.61 23.15
CA GLY A 294 21.60 -0.31 23.08
C GLY A 294 20.73 -1.35 22.35
N GLU A 295 19.41 -1.21 22.44
CA GLU A 295 18.42 -1.98 21.65
C GLU A 295 18.52 -1.68 20.15
N GLU A 296 18.11 -2.64 19.30
CA GLU A 296 18.08 -2.41 17.84
C GLU A 296 17.27 -1.14 17.55
N ILE A 297 17.80 -0.26 16.69
CA ILE A 297 17.21 1.06 16.42
C ILE A 297 15.71 0.93 16.08
N HIS A 298 15.34 -0.08 15.29
CA HIS A 298 13.94 -0.30 14.90
C HIS A 298 13.05 -0.74 16.06
N ASP A 299 13.59 -1.53 16.99
CA ASP A 299 12.84 -2.05 18.13
C ASP A 299 12.69 -0.98 19.21
N GLY A 300 13.76 -0.24 19.55
CA GLY A 300 13.68 0.87 20.50
C GLY A 300 12.72 1.97 20.05
N LEU A 301 12.75 2.34 18.76
CA LEU A 301 11.78 3.29 18.18
C LEU A 301 10.35 2.73 18.23
N ARG A 302 10.15 1.43 17.95
CA ARG A 302 8.82 0.81 17.98
C ARG A 302 8.25 0.73 19.40
N SER A 303 9.06 0.32 20.37
CA SER A 303 8.69 0.27 21.79
C SER A 303 8.31 1.67 22.28
N ARG A 304 9.13 2.69 21.97
CA ARG A 304 8.81 4.05 22.37
C ARG A 304 7.55 4.61 21.72
N MET A 305 7.28 4.27 20.45
CA MET A 305 6.02 4.60 19.81
C MET A 305 4.81 3.94 20.50
N GLN A 306 4.96 2.72 21.02
CA GLN A 306 3.90 2.04 21.77
C GLN A 306 3.67 2.70 23.13
N GLU A 307 4.73 3.01 23.87
CA GLU A 307 4.66 3.70 25.17
C GLU A 307 4.00 5.07 25.07
N LEU A 308 4.32 5.83 24.03
CA LEU A 308 3.74 7.15 23.77
C LEU A 308 2.32 7.10 23.18
N GLY A 309 1.74 5.89 23.01
CA GLY A 309 0.39 5.74 22.46
C GLY A 309 0.26 6.23 21.02
N VAL A 310 1.33 6.13 20.22
CA VAL A 310 1.37 6.66 18.86
C VAL A 310 0.33 5.96 17.98
N ARG A 311 -0.66 6.75 17.55
CA ARG A 311 -1.81 6.31 16.75
C ARG A 311 -1.38 5.76 15.39
N ARG A 312 -1.75 4.50 15.09
CA ARG A 312 -1.45 3.80 13.82
C ARG A 312 -2.51 4.02 12.74
N ASP A 313 -3.69 4.47 13.14
CA ASP A 313 -4.87 4.65 12.30
C ASP A 313 -4.92 6.04 11.62
N VAL A 314 -3.87 6.86 11.75
CA VAL A 314 -3.80 8.21 11.16
C VAL A 314 -3.93 8.16 9.62
N MET A 315 -3.30 7.19 8.95
CA MET A 315 -3.41 6.90 7.50
C MET A 315 -3.49 8.15 6.59
N ARG A 316 -2.55 9.09 6.79
CA ARG A 316 -2.48 10.36 6.05
C ARG A 316 -1.26 10.37 5.13
N VAL A 317 -1.48 10.59 3.84
CA VAL A 317 -0.43 10.72 2.81
C VAL A 317 0.45 11.91 3.11
N GLY A 318 1.75 11.71 2.95
CA GLY A 318 2.74 12.73 3.32
C GLY A 318 2.87 12.89 4.83
N PHE A 319 2.22 12.04 5.63
CA PHE A 319 2.31 12.03 7.07
C PHE A 319 2.67 10.64 7.62
N ASP A 320 1.77 9.66 7.59
CA ASP A 320 2.07 8.27 7.99
C ASP A 320 2.24 7.36 6.76
N LEU A 321 1.69 7.77 5.62
CA LEU A 321 1.73 7.01 4.38
C LEU A 321 2.60 7.69 3.34
N TRP A 322 3.27 6.85 2.55
CA TRP A 322 3.88 7.31 1.31
C TRP A 322 2.79 7.48 0.25
N GLY A 323 2.81 8.61 -0.47
CA GLY A 323 1.95 8.86 -1.61
C GLY A 323 2.70 8.66 -2.93
N VAL A 324 1.98 8.25 -3.96
CA VAL A 324 2.53 8.22 -5.32
C VAL A 324 2.92 9.66 -5.70
N PRO A 325 4.16 9.90 -6.16
CA PRO A 325 4.61 11.26 -6.47
C PRO A 325 3.72 11.96 -7.49
N ASN A 326 3.40 13.22 -7.23
CA ASN A 326 2.47 14.06 -8.01
C ASN A 326 1.00 13.59 -7.99
N GLU A 327 0.68 12.58 -7.18
CA GLU A 327 -0.65 11.97 -7.05
C GLU A 327 -1.11 11.98 -5.59
N ASP A 328 -0.70 12.98 -4.79
CA ASP A 328 -0.94 13.01 -3.33
C ASP A 328 -2.44 12.95 -3.00
N ARG A 329 -3.28 13.68 -3.74
CA ARG A 329 -4.75 13.67 -3.55
C ARG A 329 -5.34 12.30 -3.87
N THR A 330 -4.99 11.75 -5.02
CA THR A 330 -5.42 10.43 -5.47
C THR A 330 -4.98 9.36 -4.47
N SER A 331 -3.74 9.45 -3.99
CA SER A 331 -3.16 8.55 -2.99
C SER A 331 -3.93 8.62 -1.67
N GLN A 332 -4.35 9.82 -1.24
CA GLN A 332 -5.16 9.96 -0.03
C GLN A 332 -6.55 9.32 -0.21
N THR A 333 -7.17 9.47 -1.38
CA THR A 333 -8.44 8.80 -1.68
C THR A 333 -8.31 7.28 -1.58
N VAL A 334 -7.24 6.69 -2.13
CA VAL A 334 -6.98 5.24 -2.02
C VAL A 334 -6.67 4.85 -0.58
N ALA A 335 -5.90 5.64 0.17
CA ALA A 335 -5.64 5.41 1.59
C ALA A 335 -6.92 5.37 2.43
N ASN A 336 -7.86 6.27 2.16
CA ASN A 336 -9.15 6.28 2.84
C ASN A 336 -9.99 5.04 2.50
N ALA A 337 -9.90 4.54 1.26
CA ALA A 337 -10.56 3.29 0.88
C ALA A 337 -9.95 2.07 1.60
N PHE A 338 -8.62 2.00 1.73
CA PHE A 338 -7.97 0.99 2.58
C PHE A 338 -8.48 1.08 4.03
N LYS A 339 -8.57 2.29 4.58
CA LYS A 339 -9.05 2.49 5.95
C LYS A 339 -10.49 2.04 6.14
N ALA A 340 -11.37 2.33 5.19
CA ALA A 340 -12.75 1.86 5.21
C ALA A 340 -12.82 0.32 5.10
N ILE A 341 -12.02 -0.29 4.23
CA ILE A 341 -11.90 -1.75 4.14
C ILE A 341 -11.46 -2.37 5.47
N PHE A 342 -10.46 -1.78 6.12
CA PHE A 342 -9.93 -2.27 7.40
C PHE A 342 -10.92 -2.17 8.56
N LEU A 343 -11.78 -1.14 8.56
CA LEU A 343 -12.91 -1.06 9.48
C LEU A 343 -13.93 -2.17 9.21
N VAL A 344 -14.34 -2.36 7.95
CA VAL A 344 -15.29 -3.40 7.56
C VAL A 344 -14.78 -4.79 7.94
N ALA A 345 -13.49 -5.06 7.71
CA ALA A 345 -12.87 -6.33 8.06
C ALA A 345 -12.82 -6.57 9.58
N GLY A 346 -12.74 -5.52 10.40
CA GLY A 346 -12.64 -5.61 11.85
C GLY A 346 -13.93 -5.83 12.62
N GLU A 347 -15.08 -5.56 12.00
CA GLU A 347 -16.39 -5.74 12.63
C GLU A 347 -16.93 -7.18 12.46
N ARG A 348 -16.20 -8.07 11.76
CA ARG A 348 -16.58 -9.49 11.72
C ARG A 348 -16.07 -10.21 12.97
N PRO A 349 -16.94 -10.91 13.71
CA PRO A 349 -16.48 -11.79 14.78
C PRO A 349 -15.62 -12.91 14.17
N VAL A 350 -14.46 -13.14 14.79
CA VAL A 350 -13.57 -14.29 14.51
C VAL A 350 -14.22 -15.58 14.98
#